data_AF-A0A1V5PHP0-F1
#
_entry.id   AF-A0A1V5PHP0-F1
#
_cell.length_a   1.000
_cell.length_b   1.000
_cell.length_c   1.000
_cell.angle_alpha   90.00
_cell.angle_beta   90.00
_cell.angle_gamma   90.00
#
_symmetry.space_group_name_H-M   'P 1'
#
loop_
_entity.id
_entity.type
_entity.pdbx_description
1 polymer ?
#
loop_
_entity_poly.entity_id
_entity_poly.type
_entity_poly.pdbx_seq_one_letter_code
_entity_poly.pdbx_strand_id
1 'polypeptide(L)'
;MSEDIFTLTGSPYYNEVITNIKQVCLDDFSFPSVTELKGSLQFMSEFNKKFQELYKKQKLIQVAHPVIEKENITIEKNFILLDEILLKITREVKAKNKEALKEHMIQGKEIISSLFKSFDEINRVEEEGHKYSNNPVLNEIIRISEGVLENRFPLEPLQNIVDDFCKKVMTAYEEFLILKKVCRDDMKEDISKIEFSYKGLMEGINEIKKFFHNKEKSLLKHGMETVREHSENLMEFQKILEKTEEEPSTKSCLRCGAINSREAKFCIKCKMVIPEFKSKLADSSLDIKLQSDEVVSGQGTVMTENLYRLSKAVEDFQSGRGTKENLIAIVEWLEKKIITSKKQFENQKKKKPANIPWKDKSFIEEMEKLIEKGISEFEGTIKDFKVFFNTGEDVLLKIALEKAVDAGDKLYKVQMMFQSHQNSNK
;
A
#
# COMPACT_ATOMS: atom_id res chain seq x y z
N MET A 1 4.05 26.19 -31.00
CA MET A 1 3.09 25.84 -29.93
C MET A 1 3.86 25.79 -28.64
N SER A 2 3.65 26.71 -27.70
CA SER A 2 4.41 26.70 -26.44
C SER A 2 3.96 25.50 -25.60
N GLU A 3 4.86 24.56 -25.33
CA GLU A 3 4.61 23.48 -24.38
C GLU A 3 4.18 24.09 -23.04
N ASP A 4 3.15 23.51 -22.42
CA ASP A 4 2.76 23.89 -21.06
C ASP A 4 3.94 23.52 -20.14
N ILE A 5 4.62 24.55 -19.62
CA ILE A 5 5.78 24.40 -18.73
C ILE A 5 5.41 23.61 -17.47
N PHE A 6 4.11 23.53 -17.12
CA PHE A 6 3.55 22.78 -16.00
C PHE A 6 3.15 21.34 -16.35
N THR A 7 3.61 20.81 -17.49
CA THR A 7 3.51 19.38 -17.80
C THR A 7 4.05 18.52 -16.65
N LEU A 8 3.31 17.48 -16.29
CA LEU A 8 3.61 16.60 -15.18
C LEU A 8 4.74 15.61 -15.54
N THR A 9 5.51 15.22 -14.54
CA THR A 9 6.56 14.19 -14.59
C THR A 9 6.00 12.81 -14.24
N GLY A 10 6.84 11.77 -14.33
CA GLY A 10 6.52 10.43 -13.81
C GLY A 10 6.44 10.35 -12.27
N SER A 11 6.91 11.37 -11.54
CA SER A 11 6.82 11.39 -10.07
C SER A 11 5.53 12.06 -9.60
N PRO A 12 4.60 11.34 -8.95
CA PRO A 12 3.40 11.96 -8.39
C PRO A 12 3.75 13.01 -7.32
N TYR A 13 4.83 12.78 -6.56
CA TYR A 13 5.26 13.69 -5.49
C TYR A 13 5.87 15.00 -6.02
N TYR A 14 6.66 14.93 -7.09
CA TYR A 14 7.19 16.15 -7.71
C TYR A 14 6.10 16.91 -8.49
N ASN A 15 5.07 16.21 -8.97
CA ASN A 15 3.90 16.82 -9.62
C ASN A 15 3.09 17.72 -8.67
N GLU A 16 3.07 17.40 -7.37
CA GLU A 16 2.49 18.31 -6.36
C GLU A 16 3.30 19.60 -6.25
N VAL A 17 4.64 19.53 -6.30
CA VAL A 17 5.50 20.73 -6.33
C VAL A 17 5.20 21.58 -7.56
N ILE A 18 5.08 20.97 -8.75
CA ILE A 18 4.74 21.67 -10.00
C ILE A 18 3.37 22.36 -9.89
N THR A 19 2.37 21.64 -9.38
CA THR A 19 1.00 22.15 -9.25
C THR A 19 0.94 23.33 -8.27
N ASN A 20 1.65 23.23 -7.15
CA ASN A 20 1.68 24.29 -6.14
C ASN A 20 2.51 25.50 -6.60
N ILE A 21 3.58 25.30 -7.39
CA ILE A 21 4.30 26.40 -8.05
C ILE A 21 3.37 27.14 -9.03
N LYS A 22 2.57 26.41 -9.82
CA LYS A 22 1.58 27.00 -10.72
C LYS A 22 0.59 27.88 -9.95
N GLN A 23 0.06 27.36 -8.84
CA GLN A 23 -0.92 28.06 -8.02
C GLN A 23 -0.32 29.34 -7.41
N VAL A 24 0.87 29.25 -6.80
CA VAL A 24 1.61 30.40 -6.24
C VAL A 24 1.91 31.47 -7.29
N CYS A 25 2.20 31.08 -8.54
CA CYS A 25 2.42 32.03 -9.63
C CYS A 25 1.13 32.76 -10.04
N LEU A 26 0.00 32.04 -10.06
CA LEU A 26 -1.32 32.56 -10.44
C LEU A 26 -1.89 33.52 -9.40
N ASP A 27 -1.70 33.23 -8.11
CA ASP A 27 -2.27 34.02 -7.01
C ASP A 27 -1.27 34.98 -6.34
N ASP A 28 -0.14 35.22 -7.00
CA ASP A 28 0.88 36.19 -6.62
C ASP A 28 1.46 36.00 -5.20
N PHE A 29 1.80 34.76 -4.87
CA PHE A 29 2.36 34.37 -3.57
C PHE A 29 1.42 34.71 -2.39
N SER A 30 0.12 34.49 -2.58
CA SER A 30 -0.86 34.70 -1.52
C SER A 30 -1.02 33.47 -0.61
N PHE A 31 -1.78 33.64 0.48
CA PHE A 31 -2.20 32.53 1.32
C PHE A 31 -3.49 31.91 0.75
N PRO A 32 -3.64 30.57 0.68
CA PRO A 32 -2.81 29.53 1.31
C PRO A 32 -1.70 28.91 0.42
N SER A 33 -1.61 29.27 -0.86
CA SER A 33 -0.76 28.58 -1.84
C SER A 33 0.71 28.52 -1.47
N VAL A 34 1.25 29.58 -0.86
CA VAL A 34 2.65 29.60 -0.37
C VAL A 34 2.87 28.57 0.74
N THR A 35 1.88 28.35 1.59
CA THR A 35 1.95 27.37 2.68
C THR A 35 1.91 25.95 2.12
N GLU A 36 1.01 25.69 1.16
CA GLU A 36 0.90 24.40 0.48
C GLU A 36 2.19 24.05 -0.27
N LEU A 37 2.75 25.00 -1.02
CA LEU A 37 4.03 24.80 -1.71
C LEU A 37 5.17 24.50 -0.74
N LYS A 38 5.26 25.21 0.39
CA LYS A 38 6.26 24.91 1.43
C LYS A 38 6.11 23.49 1.98
N GLY A 39 4.87 23.04 2.21
CA GLY A 39 4.57 21.68 2.63
C GLY A 39 5.07 20.65 1.62
N SER A 40 4.76 20.82 0.34
CA SER A 40 5.24 19.91 -0.72
C SER A 40 6.77 19.90 -0.85
N LEU A 41 7.43 21.05 -0.71
CA LEU A 41 8.89 21.13 -0.77
C LEU A 41 9.56 20.42 0.41
N GLN A 42 9.02 20.59 1.62
CA GLN A 42 9.52 19.88 2.80
C GLN A 42 9.33 18.37 2.63
N PHE A 43 8.13 17.93 2.25
CA PHE A 43 7.85 16.53 1.99
C PHE A 43 8.81 15.95 0.95
N MET A 44 9.01 16.63 -0.19
CA MET A 44 9.88 16.15 -1.26
C MET A 44 11.34 16.05 -0.81
N SER A 45 11.83 16.98 0.01
CA SER A 45 13.21 16.91 0.54
C SER A 45 13.37 15.74 1.52
N GLU A 46 12.41 15.52 2.41
CA GLU A 46 12.43 14.37 3.32
C GLU A 46 12.29 13.04 2.57
N PHE A 47 11.42 13.00 1.55
CA PHE A 47 11.26 11.86 0.66
C PHE A 47 12.57 11.55 -0.07
N ASN A 48 13.22 12.56 -0.66
CA ASN A 48 14.48 12.39 -1.36
C ASN A 48 15.56 11.79 -0.45
N LYS A 49 15.69 12.28 0.79
CA LYS A 49 16.64 11.73 1.79
C LYS A 49 16.36 10.27 2.13
N LYS A 50 15.10 9.93 2.42
CA LYS A 50 14.71 8.53 2.71
C LYS A 50 14.97 7.63 1.51
N PHE A 51 14.65 8.12 0.31
CA PHE A 51 14.83 7.36 -0.91
C PHE A 51 16.32 7.16 -1.24
N GLN A 52 17.17 8.14 -0.98
CA GLN A 52 18.64 7.98 -1.03
C GLN A 52 19.13 6.87 -0.09
N GLU A 53 18.63 6.82 1.15
CA GLU A 53 19.01 5.78 2.12
C GLU A 53 18.57 4.39 1.68
N LEU A 54 17.34 4.26 1.17
CA LEU A 54 16.83 3.01 0.61
C LEU A 54 17.66 2.58 -0.60
N TYR A 55 17.97 3.50 -1.50
CA TYR A 55 18.74 3.22 -2.69
C TYR A 55 20.18 2.80 -2.36
N LYS A 56 20.82 3.42 -1.37
CA LYS A 56 22.14 2.99 -0.87
C LYS A 56 22.14 1.53 -0.41
N LYS A 57 21.08 1.07 0.24
CA LYS A 57 20.92 -0.33 0.63
C LYS A 57 20.72 -1.23 -0.58
N GLN A 58 19.89 -0.82 -1.54
CA GLN A 58 19.67 -1.57 -2.79
C GLN A 58 20.96 -1.74 -3.59
N LYS A 59 21.80 -0.71 -3.66
CA LYS A 59 23.09 -0.74 -4.37
C LYS A 59 24.03 -1.85 -3.87
N LEU A 60 23.95 -2.25 -2.60
CA LEU A 60 24.80 -3.30 -2.02
C LEU A 60 24.53 -4.70 -2.60
N ILE A 61 23.37 -4.89 -3.23
CA ILE A 61 22.92 -6.16 -3.77
C ILE A 61 22.74 -6.10 -5.29
N GLN A 62 23.22 -5.06 -5.96
CA GLN A 62 23.15 -4.99 -7.41
C GLN A 62 24.22 -5.86 -8.08
N VAL A 63 23.89 -6.38 -9.26
CA VAL A 63 24.85 -7.17 -10.04
C VAL A 63 25.99 -6.25 -10.52
N ALA A 64 27.22 -6.76 -10.45
CA ALA A 64 28.37 -6.06 -11.01
C ALA A 64 28.22 -5.97 -12.53
N HIS A 65 27.85 -4.78 -13.02
CA HIS A 65 27.65 -4.53 -14.45
C HIS A 65 28.03 -3.07 -14.80
N PRO A 66 28.81 -2.82 -15.86
CA PRO A 66 29.29 -1.46 -16.19
C PRO A 66 28.18 -0.43 -16.40
N VAL A 67 27.03 -0.85 -16.93
CA VAL A 67 25.85 0.03 -17.10
C VAL A 67 25.28 0.40 -15.73
N ILE A 68 25.15 -0.56 -14.82
CA ILE A 68 24.63 -0.30 -13.47
C ILE A 68 25.57 0.63 -12.71
N GLU A 69 26.89 0.43 -12.81
CA GLU A 69 27.88 1.32 -12.19
C GLU A 69 27.76 2.76 -12.69
N LYS A 70 27.63 2.95 -14.01
CA LYS A 70 27.44 4.26 -14.62
C LYS A 70 26.13 4.91 -14.17
N GLU A 71 25.02 4.18 -14.20
CA GLU A 71 23.71 4.73 -13.82
C GLU A 71 23.62 5.01 -12.32
N ASN A 72 24.28 4.23 -11.47
CA ASN A 72 24.42 4.51 -10.04
C ASN A 72 25.09 5.88 -9.78
N ILE A 73 26.15 6.23 -10.53
CA ILE A 73 26.80 7.54 -10.44
C ILE A 73 25.83 8.65 -10.84
N THR A 74 25.07 8.45 -11.91
CA THR A 74 24.04 9.40 -12.37
C THR A 74 22.96 9.61 -11.30
N ILE A 75 22.47 8.54 -10.69
CA ILE A 75 21.43 8.59 -9.65
C ILE A 75 21.93 9.32 -8.40
N GLU A 76 23.12 8.99 -7.90
CA GLU A 76 23.72 9.68 -6.74
C GLU A 76 23.89 11.18 -6.99
N LYS A 77 24.39 11.56 -8.18
CA LYS A 77 24.50 12.96 -8.58
C LYS A 77 23.14 13.65 -8.62
N ASN A 78 22.14 13.01 -9.22
CA ASN A 78 20.80 13.58 -9.36
C ASN A 78 20.08 13.76 -8.03
N PHE A 79 20.31 12.87 -7.05
CA PHE A 79 19.79 13.04 -5.71
C PHE A 79 20.33 14.30 -5.01
N ILE A 80 21.63 14.57 -5.15
CA ILE A 80 22.26 15.79 -4.61
C ILE A 80 21.70 17.03 -5.33
N LEU A 81 21.63 16.99 -6.66
CA LEU A 81 21.08 18.10 -7.45
C LEU A 81 19.62 18.37 -7.10
N LEU A 82 18.82 17.34 -6.82
CA LEU A 82 17.42 17.52 -6.42
C LEU A 82 17.32 18.27 -5.09
N ASP A 83 18.14 17.92 -4.08
CA ASP A 83 18.18 18.64 -2.80
C ASP A 83 18.56 20.12 -3.02
N GLU A 84 19.55 20.39 -3.87
CA GLU A 84 19.95 21.76 -4.21
C GLU A 84 18.82 22.55 -4.89
N ILE A 85 18.11 21.93 -5.84
CA ILE A 85 16.99 22.58 -6.54
C ILE A 85 15.83 22.85 -5.59
N LEU A 86 15.45 21.90 -4.73
CA LEU A 86 14.38 22.11 -3.74
C LEU A 86 14.72 23.27 -2.78
N LEU A 87 15.99 23.42 -2.39
CA LEU A 87 16.46 24.55 -1.60
C LEU A 87 16.38 25.88 -2.36
N LYS A 88 16.76 25.90 -3.65
CA LYS A 88 16.64 27.09 -4.49
C LYS A 88 15.18 27.50 -4.66
N ILE A 89 14.28 26.58 -4.98
CA ILE A 89 12.84 26.83 -5.07
C ILE A 89 12.34 27.43 -3.74
N THR A 90 12.73 26.86 -2.60
CA THR A 90 12.36 27.38 -1.28
C THR A 90 12.81 28.83 -1.06
N ARG A 91 13.99 29.22 -1.55
CA ARG A 91 14.48 30.61 -1.48
C ARG A 91 13.68 31.53 -2.39
N GLU A 92 13.40 31.12 -3.63
CA GLU A 92 12.63 31.94 -4.57
C GLU A 92 11.18 32.15 -4.14
N VAL A 93 10.58 31.19 -3.42
CA VAL A 93 9.27 31.38 -2.76
C VAL A 93 9.32 32.51 -1.73
N LYS A 94 10.41 32.63 -0.96
CA LYS A 94 10.59 33.73 0.01
C LYS A 94 10.87 35.06 -0.68
N ALA A 95 11.64 35.04 -1.77
CA ALA A 95 11.96 36.22 -2.56
C ALA A 95 10.82 36.69 -3.48
N LYS A 96 9.73 35.90 -3.60
CA LYS A 96 8.59 36.14 -4.50
C LYS A 96 8.99 36.29 -5.97
N ASN A 97 9.99 35.53 -6.40
CA ASN A 97 10.53 35.61 -7.75
C ASN A 97 9.91 34.55 -8.67
N LYS A 98 8.92 34.94 -9.48
CA LYS A 98 8.17 33.98 -10.34
C LYS A 98 9.02 33.34 -11.41
N GLU A 99 9.91 34.09 -12.04
CA GLU A 99 10.67 33.59 -13.20
C GLU A 99 11.73 32.59 -12.75
N ALA A 100 12.46 32.89 -11.67
CA ALA A 100 13.42 31.94 -11.10
C ALA A 100 12.71 30.67 -10.53
N LEU A 101 11.50 30.82 -9.99
CA LEU A 101 10.70 29.69 -9.52
C LEU A 101 10.36 28.72 -10.66
N LYS A 102 9.93 29.24 -11.81
CA LYS A 102 9.66 28.44 -13.02
C LYS A 102 10.94 27.79 -13.55
N GLU A 103 12.05 28.51 -13.57
CA GLU A 103 13.35 27.99 -14.03
C GLU A 103 13.80 26.80 -13.18
N HIS A 104 13.80 26.95 -11.85
CA HIS A 104 14.18 25.86 -10.95
C HIS A 104 13.19 24.70 -10.97
N MET A 105 11.90 24.96 -11.19
CA MET A 105 10.91 23.90 -11.41
C MET A 105 11.28 23.05 -12.63
N ILE A 106 11.64 23.67 -13.76
CA ILE A 106 12.06 22.99 -14.99
C ILE A 106 13.33 22.16 -14.74
N GLN A 107 14.34 22.74 -14.06
CA GLN A 107 15.56 22.02 -13.70
C GLN A 107 15.25 20.77 -12.87
N GLY A 108 14.33 20.87 -11.90
CA GLY A 108 13.94 19.69 -11.12
C GLY A 108 13.14 18.66 -11.93
N LYS A 109 12.36 19.07 -12.94
CA LYS A 109 11.71 18.12 -13.87
C LYS A 109 12.75 17.30 -14.64
N GLU A 110 13.81 17.95 -15.12
CA GLU A 110 14.90 17.28 -15.84
C GLU A 110 15.62 16.28 -14.94
N ILE A 111 15.90 16.65 -13.69
CA ILE A 111 16.52 15.76 -12.68
C ILE A 111 15.63 14.54 -12.42
N ILE A 112 14.33 14.74 -12.17
CA ILE A 112 13.38 13.63 -11.96
C ILE A 112 13.34 12.72 -13.18
N SER A 113 13.26 13.29 -14.39
CA SER A 113 13.21 12.51 -15.63
C SER A 113 14.48 11.68 -15.83
N SER A 114 15.64 12.25 -15.49
CA SER A 114 16.91 11.53 -15.52
C SER A 114 16.97 10.40 -14.47
N LEU A 115 16.42 10.60 -13.27
CA LEU A 115 16.35 9.54 -12.25
C LEU A 115 15.53 8.35 -12.73
N PHE A 116 14.31 8.58 -13.25
CA PHE A 116 13.48 7.51 -13.80
C PHE A 116 14.19 6.75 -14.91
N LYS A 117 14.81 7.47 -15.86
CA LYS A 117 15.56 6.84 -16.94
C LYS A 117 16.69 5.93 -16.43
N SER A 118 17.44 6.38 -15.42
CA SER A 118 18.51 5.55 -14.82
C SER A 118 17.96 4.35 -14.06
N PHE A 119 16.81 4.48 -13.37
CA PHE A 119 16.15 3.33 -12.74
C PHE A 119 15.64 2.32 -13.77
N ASP A 120 15.03 2.78 -14.86
CA ASP A 120 14.55 1.92 -15.94
C ASP A 120 15.71 1.16 -16.60
N GLU A 121 16.85 1.82 -16.78
CA GLU A 121 18.05 1.20 -17.34
C GLU A 121 18.65 0.13 -16.42
N ILE A 122 18.72 0.39 -15.11
CA ILE A 122 19.15 -0.61 -14.12
C ILE A 122 18.18 -1.79 -14.11
N ASN A 123 16.87 -1.53 -14.04
CA ASN A 123 15.83 -2.57 -14.05
C ASN A 123 15.93 -3.44 -15.30
N ARG A 124 16.16 -2.84 -16.49
CA ARG A 124 16.33 -3.60 -17.73
C ARG A 124 17.50 -4.59 -17.66
N VAL A 125 18.65 -4.15 -17.14
CA VAL A 125 19.83 -5.01 -16.97
C VAL A 125 19.56 -6.11 -15.95
N GLU A 126 18.87 -5.81 -14.85
CA GLU A 126 18.54 -6.79 -13.82
C GLU A 126 17.49 -7.81 -14.29
N GLU A 127 16.54 -7.40 -15.14
CA GLU A 127 15.52 -8.28 -15.75
C GLU A 127 16.10 -9.28 -16.77
N GLU A 128 17.18 -8.90 -17.46
CA GLU A 128 17.96 -9.77 -18.35
C GLU A 128 18.79 -10.83 -17.58
N GLY A 129 18.90 -10.66 -16.25
CA GLY A 129 19.60 -11.58 -15.37
C GLY A 129 18.93 -12.96 -15.21
N HIS A 130 19.59 -13.83 -14.46
CA HIS A 130 19.04 -15.14 -14.14
C HIS A 130 17.79 -15.02 -13.27
N LYS A 131 16.70 -15.69 -13.67
CA LYS A 131 15.44 -15.75 -12.92
C LYS A 131 15.34 -17.07 -12.17
N TYR A 132 15.44 -16.99 -10.84
CA TYR A 132 15.32 -18.12 -9.91
C TYR A 132 13.88 -18.45 -9.58
N SER A 133 12.98 -17.46 -9.63
CA SER A 133 11.57 -17.64 -9.37
C SER A 133 10.71 -16.65 -10.15
N ASN A 134 9.46 -17.02 -10.39
CA ASN A 134 8.44 -16.12 -10.94
C ASN A 134 7.88 -15.16 -9.87
N ASN A 135 8.13 -15.43 -8.57
CA ASN A 135 7.80 -14.49 -7.50
C ASN A 135 8.98 -13.50 -7.32
N PRO A 136 8.76 -12.18 -7.48
CA PRO A 136 9.86 -11.19 -7.45
C PRO A 136 10.67 -11.19 -6.16
N VAL A 137 10.04 -11.39 -5.01
CA VAL A 137 10.77 -11.35 -3.72
C VAL A 137 11.44 -12.67 -3.42
N LEU A 138 10.82 -13.79 -3.78
CA LEU A 138 11.52 -15.07 -3.70
C LEU A 138 12.75 -15.08 -4.63
N ASN A 139 12.60 -14.57 -5.85
CA ASN A 139 13.69 -14.40 -6.79
C ASN A 139 14.81 -13.56 -6.16
N GLU A 140 14.45 -12.46 -5.51
CA GLU A 140 15.41 -11.57 -4.85
C GLU A 140 16.10 -12.23 -3.64
N ILE A 141 15.35 -12.95 -2.78
CA ILE A 141 15.91 -13.68 -1.64
C ILE A 141 16.91 -14.74 -2.12
N ILE A 142 16.56 -15.51 -3.15
CA ILE A 142 17.44 -16.55 -3.70
C ILE A 142 18.67 -15.89 -4.33
N ARG A 143 18.49 -14.87 -5.18
CA ARG A 143 19.57 -14.14 -5.83
C ARG A 143 20.57 -13.55 -4.82
N ILE A 144 20.07 -12.88 -3.78
CA ILE A 144 20.93 -12.30 -2.74
C ILE A 144 21.65 -13.42 -1.99
N SER A 145 20.94 -14.50 -1.65
CA SER A 145 21.52 -15.62 -0.91
C SER A 145 22.63 -16.34 -1.68
N GLU A 146 22.46 -16.55 -2.99
CA GLU A 146 23.54 -17.05 -3.86
C GLU A 146 24.73 -16.09 -3.88
N GLY A 147 24.47 -14.79 -4.04
CA GLY A 147 25.53 -13.80 -3.98
C GLY A 147 26.26 -13.76 -2.63
N VAL A 148 25.56 -14.01 -1.51
CA VAL A 148 26.19 -14.16 -0.19
C VAL A 148 27.03 -15.45 -0.12
N LEU A 149 26.54 -16.57 -0.65
CA LEU A 149 27.29 -17.84 -0.70
C LEU A 149 28.59 -17.73 -1.49
N GLU A 150 28.57 -16.91 -2.55
CA GLU A 150 29.69 -16.61 -3.44
C GLU A 150 30.56 -15.43 -2.96
N ASN A 151 30.21 -14.80 -1.83
CA ASN A 151 30.83 -13.59 -1.29
C ASN A 151 30.78 -12.36 -2.23
N ARG A 152 29.80 -12.31 -3.15
CA ARG A 152 29.51 -11.15 -4.00
C ARG A 152 28.73 -10.07 -3.25
N PHE A 153 27.87 -10.46 -2.31
CA PHE A 153 27.03 -9.54 -1.53
C PHE A 153 27.33 -9.61 -0.03
N PRO A 154 27.20 -8.48 0.69
CA PRO A 154 27.28 -8.47 2.14
C PRO A 154 26.10 -9.21 2.77
N LEU A 155 26.27 -9.67 4.01
CA LEU A 155 25.25 -10.44 4.71
C LEU A 155 24.06 -9.61 5.19
N GLU A 156 24.30 -8.34 5.55
CA GLU A 156 23.28 -7.48 6.17
C GLU A 156 22.03 -7.29 5.30
N PRO A 157 22.11 -7.03 3.97
CA PRO A 157 20.93 -6.98 3.11
C PRO A 157 20.12 -8.27 3.10
N LEU A 158 20.78 -9.44 3.11
CA LEU A 158 20.11 -10.73 3.17
C LEU A 158 19.33 -10.91 4.47
N GLN A 159 19.92 -10.48 5.60
CA GLN A 159 19.24 -10.55 6.88
C GLN A 159 17.98 -9.66 6.89
N ASN A 160 18.09 -8.43 6.38
CA ASN A 160 16.97 -7.50 6.33
C ASN A 160 15.80 -8.02 5.48
N ILE A 161 16.07 -8.56 4.29
CA ILE A 161 15.01 -9.07 3.41
C ILE A 161 14.36 -10.34 3.98
N VAL A 162 15.13 -11.21 4.63
CA VAL A 162 14.61 -12.43 5.28
C VAL A 162 13.76 -12.09 6.50
N ASP A 163 14.14 -11.08 7.29
CA ASP A 163 13.35 -10.64 8.43
C ASP A 163 12.02 -10.00 8.00
N ASP A 164 12.02 -9.20 6.92
CA ASP A 164 10.80 -8.65 6.35
C ASP A 164 9.89 -9.74 5.76
N PHE A 165 10.47 -10.68 5.02
CA PHE A 165 9.76 -11.85 4.48
C PHE A 165 9.15 -12.70 5.61
N CYS A 166 9.90 -12.93 6.69
CA CYS A 166 9.43 -13.66 7.85
C CYS A 166 8.18 -13.02 8.47
N LYS A 167 8.16 -11.69 8.63
CA LYS A 167 6.98 -10.98 9.15
C LYS A 167 5.77 -11.21 8.24
N LYS A 168 5.94 -11.09 6.93
CA LYS A 168 4.85 -11.28 5.96
C LYS A 168 4.31 -12.71 5.95
N VAL A 169 5.19 -13.72 6.02
CA VAL A 169 4.79 -15.13 6.12
C VAL A 169 4.03 -15.40 7.42
N MET A 170 4.46 -14.82 8.55
CA MET A 170 3.77 -14.97 9.82
C MET A 170 2.37 -14.37 9.79
N THR A 171 2.23 -13.14 9.28
CA THR A 171 0.92 -12.48 9.12
C THR A 171 -0.01 -13.29 8.21
N ALA A 172 0.49 -13.71 7.04
CA ALA A 172 -0.25 -14.54 6.10
C ALA A 172 -0.70 -15.88 6.72
N TYR A 173 0.15 -16.49 7.55
CA TYR A 173 -0.19 -17.72 8.24
C TYR A 173 -1.27 -17.53 9.31
N GLU A 174 -1.22 -16.42 10.07
CA GLU A 174 -2.26 -16.08 11.04
C GLU A 174 -3.63 -15.86 10.37
N GLU A 175 -3.64 -15.16 9.24
CA GLU A 175 -4.84 -14.98 8.41
C GLU A 175 -5.37 -16.32 7.90
N PHE A 176 -4.49 -17.18 7.38
CA PHE A 176 -4.84 -18.53 6.96
C PHE A 176 -5.45 -19.36 8.11
N LEU A 177 -4.92 -19.26 9.34
CA LEU A 177 -5.48 -19.96 10.50
C LEU A 177 -6.89 -19.50 10.85
N ILE A 178 -7.23 -18.24 10.59
CA ILE A 178 -8.60 -17.73 10.76
C ILE A 178 -9.50 -18.33 9.68
N LEU A 179 -9.08 -18.31 8.42
CA LEU A 179 -9.83 -18.85 7.29
C LEU A 179 -10.10 -20.35 7.44
N LYS A 180 -9.08 -21.10 7.87
CA LYS A 180 -9.16 -22.54 8.15
C LYS A 180 -10.31 -22.91 9.10
N LYS A 181 -10.68 -22.05 10.05
CA LYS A 181 -11.77 -22.30 11.01
C LYS A 181 -13.17 -22.22 10.38
N VAL A 182 -13.30 -21.54 9.24
CA VAL A 182 -14.57 -21.26 8.57
C VAL A 182 -14.71 -22.08 7.28
N CYS A 183 -13.67 -22.81 6.89
CA CYS A 183 -13.68 -23.63 5.69
C CYS A 183 -14.62 -24.84 5.79
N ARG A 184 -15.19 -25.19 4.64
CA ARG A 184 -16.06 -26.35 4.45
C ARG A 184 -15.25 -27.67 4.47
N ASP A 185 -15.94 -28.75 4.80
CA ASP A 185 -15.34 -30.08 4.96
C ASP A 185 -14.74 -30.65 3.65
N ASP A 186 -15.24 -30.23 2.49
CA ASP A 186 -14.75 -30.60 1.15
C ASP A 186 -13.36 -30.04 0.83
N MET A 187 -12.88 -29.04 1.58
CA MET A 187 -11.57 -28.39 1.36
C MET A 187 -10.50 -28.84 2.37
N LYS A 188 -10.80 -29.81 3.25
CA LYS A 188 -9.90 -30.23 4.34
C LYS A 188 -8.53 -30.71 3.86
N GLU A 189 -8.48 -31.42 2.74
CA GLU A 189 -7.22 -31.93 2.19
C GLU A 189 -6.35 -30.78 1.67
N ASP A 190 -6.93 -29.85 0.92
CA ASP A 190 -6.21 -28.70 0.36
C ASP A 190 -5.74 -27.74 1.46
N ILE A 191 -6.55 -27.52 2.50
CA ILE A 191 -6.17 -26.76 3.69
C ILE A 191 -4.98 -27.41 4.41
N SER A 192 -4.97 -28.74 4.50
CA SER A 192 -3.85 -29.46 5.14
C SER A 192 -2.56 -29.30 4.33
N LYS A 193 -2.65 -29.30 2.99
CA LYS A 193 -1.50 -29.06 2.11
C LYS A 193 -1.00 -27.60 2.20
N ILE A 194 -1.91 -26.64 2.25
CA ILE A 194 -1.57 -25.23 2.46
C ILE A 194 -0.87 -25.03 3.81
N GLU A 195 -1.41 -25.61 4.89
CA GLU A 195 -0.81 -25.54 6.21
C GLU A 195 0.59 -26.18 6.24
N PHE A 196 0.76 -27.31 5.57
CA PHE A 196 2.05 -27.97 5.42
C PHE A 196 3.07 -27.05 4.73
N SER A 197 2.66 -26.37 3.66
CA SER A 197 3.54 -25.42 2.97
C SER A 197 3.91 -24.21 3.82
N TYR A 198 2.98 -23.62 4.58
CA TYR A 198 3.35 -22.53 5.51
C TYR A 198 4.33 -22.99 6.60
N LYS A 199 4.16 -24.21 7.14
CA LYS A 199 5.10 -24.78 8.11
C LYS A 199 6.49 -24.97 7.50
N GLY A 200 6.56 -25.50 6.29
CA GLY A 200 7.80 -25.62 5.54
C GLY A 200 8.48 -24.27 5.27
N LEU A 201 7.72 -23.24 4.89
CA LEU A 201 8.26 -21.87 4.77
C LEU A 201 8.88 -21.37 6.07
N MET A 202 8.16 -21.52 7.19
CA MET A 202 8.67 -21.12 8.50
C MET A 202 9.94 -21.88 8.87
N GLU A 203 10.02 -23.18 8.57
CA GLU A 203 11.21 -24.00 8.79
C GLU A 203 12.40 -23.51 7.96
N GLY A 204 12.23 -23.32 6.65
CA GLY A 204 13.27 -22.82 5.76
C GLY A 204 13.77 -21.43 6.17
N ILE A 205 12.86 -20.51 6.55
CA ILE A 205 13.24 -19.20 7.11
C ILE A 205 14.07 -19.36 8.39
N ASN A 206 13.69 -20.30 9.26
CA ASN A 206 14.40 -20.53 10.51
C ASN A 206 15.82 -21.06 10.27
N GLU A 207 16.03 -21.88 9.25
CA GLU A 207 17.36 -22.35 8.85
C GLU A 207 18.22 -21.22 8.29
N ILE A 208 17.67 -20.36 7.43
CA ILE A 208 18.36 -19.16 6.96
C ILE A 208 18.74 -18.27 8.17
N LYS A 209 17.86 -18.15 9.16
CA LYS A 209 18.16 -17.43 10.41
C LYS A 209 19.27 -18.09 11.22
N LYS A 210 19.33 -19.43 11.29
CA LYS A 210 20.44 -20.15 11.92
C LYS A 210 21.76 -19.91 11.17
N PHE A 211 21.73 -19.81 9.84
CA PHE A 211 22.91 -19.44 9.06
C PHE A 211 23.48 -18.07 9.48
N PHE A 212 22.63 -17.07 9.79
CA PHE A 212 23.13 -15.78 10.26
C PHE A 212 23.97 -15.85 11.54
N HIS A 213 23.74 -16.86 12.38
CA HIS A 213 24.48 -17.08 13.62
C HIS A 213 25.69 -17.99 13.39
N ASN A 214 25.50 -19.12 12.71
CA ASN A 214 26.48 -20.19 12.64
C ASN A 214 27.39 -20.12 11.40
N LYS A 215 27.03 -19.28 10.42
CA LYS A 215 27.70 -19.10 9.10
C LYS A 215 27.87 -20.40 8.30
N GLU A 216 27.12 -21.44 8.63
CA GLU A 216 27.19 -22.73 7.95
C GLU A 216 26.46 -22.66 6.60
N LYS A 217 27.20 -22.72 5.49
CA LYS A 217 26.65 -22.53 4.13
C LYS A 217 25.58 -23.56 3.74
N SER A 218 25.63 -24.76 4.32
CA SER A 218 24.61 -25.81 4.14
C SER A 218 23.23 -25.33 4.60
N LEU A 219 23.15 -24.62 5.73
CA LEU A 219 21.89 -24.07 6.28
C LEU A 219 21.27 -23.04 5.36
N LEU A 220 22.07 -22.16 4.75
CA LEU A 220 21.56 -21.19 3.78
C LEU A 220 21.06 -21.91 2.52
N LYS A 221 21.81 -22.89 2.01
CA LYS A 221 21.41 -23.67 0.83
C LYS A 221 20.11 -24.44 1.05
N HIS A 222 20.03 -25.19 2.16
CA HIS A 222 18.85 -25.98 2.48
C HIS A 222 17.65 -25.06 2.76
N GLY A 223 17.82 -24.04 3.61
CA GLY A 223 16.75 -23.10 3.92
C GLY A 223 16.21 -22.36 2.70
N MET A 224 17.06 -21.96 1.75
CA MET A 224 16.62 -21.38 0.47
C MET A 224 15.77 -22.37 -0.35
N GLU A 225 16.23 -23.60 -0.47
CA GLU A 225 15.55 -24.63 -1.26
C GLU A 225 14.17 -24.96 -0.67
N THR A 226 14.10 -25.11 0.65
CA THR A 226 12.86 -25.27 1.40
C THR A 226 11.92 -24.07 1.20
N VAL A 227 12.44 -22.83 1.33
CA VAL A 227 11.62 -21.63 1.09
C VAL A 227 11.10 -21.59 -0.35
N ARG A 228 11.93 -21.96 -1.32
CA ARG A 228 11.57 -21.99 -2.74
C ARG A 228 10.46 -23.00 -3.00
N GLU A 229 10.65 -24.26 -2.61
CA GLU A 229 9.70 -25.35 -2.80
C GLU A 229 8.33 -25.03 -2.19
N HIS A 230 8.30 -24.61 -0.92
CA HIS A 230 7.03 -24.36 -0.25
C HIS A 230 6.34 -23.08 -0.74
N SER A 231 7.10 -22.08 -1.21
CA SER A 231 6.51 -20.90 -1.86
C SER A 231 5.87 -21.27 -3.19
N GLU A 232 6.54 -22.09 -4.01
CA GLU A 232 6.01 -22.58 -5.29
C GLU A 232 4.73 -23.40 -5.08
N ASN A 233 4.71 -24.26 -4.06
CA ASN A 233 3.52 -25.02 -3.67
C ASN A 233 2.35 -24.10 -3.29
N LEU A 234 2.58 -23.06 -2.47
CA LEU A 234 1.53 -22.09 -2.13
C LEU A 234 0.99 -21.35 -3.36
N MET A 235 1.88 -20.95 -4.28
CA MET A 235 1.48 -20.31 -5.54
C MET A 235 0.65 -21.26 -6.43
N GLU A 236 0.97 -22.55 -6.45
CA GLU A 236 0.18 -23.55 -7.17
C GLU A 236 -1.21 -23.73 -6.55
N PHE A 237 -1.30 -23.84 -5.23
CA PHE A 237 -2.59 -23.90 -4.53
C PHE A 237 -3.43 -22.66 -4.80
N GLN A 238 -2.80 -21.48 -4.83
CA GLN A 238 -3.48 -20.25 -5.20
C GLN A 238 -4.03 -20.32 -6.63
N LYS A 239 -3.24 -20.75 -7.62
CA LYS A 239 -3.72 -20.91 -9.00
C LYS A 239 -4.84 -21.92 -9.11
N ILE A 240 -4.84 -22.97 -8.31
CA ILE A 240 -5.92 -23.95 -8.27
C ILE A 240 -7.18 -23.30 -7.70
N LEU A 241 -7.08 -22.55 -6.59
CA LEU A 241 -8.20 -21.81 -6.02
C LEU A 241 -8.75 -20.78 -7.02
N GLU A 242 -7.89 -20.01 -7.69
CA GLU A 242 -8.25 -19.04 -8.73
C GLU A 242 -8.88 -19.69 -9.97
N LYS A 243 -8.41 -20.88 -10.39
CA LYS A 243 -9.00 -21.62 -11.52
C LYS A 243 -10.32 -22.31 -11.16
N THR A 244 -10.50 -22.68 -9.89
CA THR A 244 -11.75 -23.23 -9.37
C THR A 244 -12.78 -22.11 -9.18
N GLU A 245 -12.33 -20.85 -9.12
CA GLU A 245 -13.16 -19.65 -9.27
C GLU A 245 -13.41 -19.35 -10.75
N GLU A 246 -14.40 -20.01 -11.38
CA GLU A 246 -15.08 -19.36 -12.51
C GLU A 246 -15.63 -18.02 -12.00
N GLU A 247 -15.12 -16.88 -12.48
CA GLU A 247 -15.72 -15.58 -12.16
C GLU A 247 -17.23 -15.67 -12.45
N PRO A 248 -18.11 -15.30 -11.50
CA PRO A 248 -19.54 -15.45 -11.73
C PRO A 248 -19.92 -14.66 -12.99
N SER A 249 -20.48 -15.35 -13.99
CA SER A 249 -20.93 -14.77 -15.26
C SER A 249 -21.97 -13.67 -15.08
N THR A 250 -22.48 -13.53 -13.85
CA THR A 250 -23.49 -12.57 -13.45
C THR A 250 -23.22 -11.98 -12.06
N LYS A 251 -23.62 -10.72 -11.84
CA LYS A 251 -23.56 -10.02 -10.54
C LYS A 251 -24.96 -9.87 -9.96
N SER A 252 -25.15 -10.28 -8.71
CA SER A 252 -26.42 -10.05 -8.00
C SER A 252 -26.49 -8.63 -7.47
N CYS A 253 -27.63 -7.96 -7.69
CA CYS A 253 -27.87 -6.62 -7.20
C CYS A 253 -28.15 -6.65 -5.69
N LEU A 254 -27.37 -5.87 -4.94
CA LEU A 254 -27.38 -5.86 -3.48
C LEU A 254 -28.61 -5.21 -2.88
N ARG A 255 -29.37 -4.54 -3.73
CA ARG A 255 -30.62 -3.90 -3.36
C ARG A 255 -31.80 -4.83 -3.55
N CYS A 256 -31.84 -5.63 -4.62
CA CYS A 256 -33.06 -6.34 -5.00
C CYS A 256 -32.87 -7.82 -5.39
N GLY A 257 -31.66 -8.35 -5.26
CA GLY A 257 -31.32 -9.72 -5.62
C GLY A 257 -31.37 -10.03 -7.11
N ALA A 258 -31.64 -9.05 -7.98
CA ALA A 258 -31.71 -9.28 -9.42
C ALA A 258 -30.32 -9.62 -9.99
N ILE A 259 -30.27 -10.63 -10.85
CA ILE A 259 -29.06 -11.09 -11.53
C ILE A 259 -28.78 -10.17 -12.73
N ASN A 260 -27.56 -9.65 -12.84
CA ASN A 260 -27.13 -8.69 -13.87
C ASN A 260 -25.93 -9.22 -14.62
N SER A 261 -25.69 -8.77 -15.84
CA SER A 261 -24.47 -9.12 -16.59
C SER A 261 -23.21 -8.59 -15.88
N ARG A 262 -22.07 -9.21 -16.17
CA ARG A 262 -20.77 -8.92 -15.57
C ARG A 262 -20.37 -7.44 -15.68
N GLU A 263 -20.61 -6.81 -16.82
CA GLU A 263 -20.23 -5.43 -17.13
C GLU A 263 -21.29 -4.41 -16.68
N ALA A 264 -22.38 -4.87 -16.06
CA ALA A 264 -23.47 -4.00 -15.66
C ALA A 264 -23.03 -3.07 -14.53
N LYS A 265 -22.76 -1.80 -14.87
CA LYS A 265 -22.54 -0.72 -13.89
C LYS A 265 -23.80 -0.37 -13.11
N PHE A 266 -24.96 -0.75 -13.62
CA PHE A 266 -26.25 -0.50 -13.01
C PHE A 266 -27.11 -1.77 -13.04
N CYS A 267 -27.83 -2.02 -11.96
CA CYS A 267 -28.77 -3.13 -11.90
C CYS A 267 -29.89 -2.95 -12.94
N ILE A 268 -30.16 -4.00 -13.70
CA ILE A 268 -31.19 -4.04 -14.74
C ILE A 268 -32.59 -3.73 -14.17
N LYS A 269 -32.88 -4.21 -12.95
CA LYS A 269 -34.19 -4.12 -12.31
C LYS A 269 -34.41 -2.84 -11.52
N CYS A 270 -33.46 -2.43 -10.66
CA CYS A 270 -33.66 -1.31 -9.76
C CYS A 270 -32.73 -0.11 -10.03
N LYS A 271 -31.96 -0.16 -11.13
CA LYS A 271 -31.03 0.89 -11.61
C LYS A 271 -30.01 1.36 -10.56
N MET A 272 -29.75 0.53 -9.55
CA MET A 272 -28.77 0.79 -8.51
C MET A 272 -27.36 0.61 -9.08
N VAL A 273 -26.44 1.52 -8.78
CA VAL A 273 -25.03 1.40 -9.19
C VAL A 273 -24.47 0.15 -8.55
N ILE A 274 -24.18 -0.88 -9.34
CA ILE A 274 -23.52 -2.07 -8.82
C ILE A 274 -22.08 -1.65 -8.59
N PRO A 275 -21.58 -1.68 -7.34
CA PRO A 275 -20.21 -1.27 -7.10
C PRO A 275 -19.29 -2.12 -7.96
N GLU A 276 -18.42 -1.46 -8.73
CA GLU A 276 -17.30 -2.12 -9.39
C GLU A 276 -16.31 -2.48 -8.30
N PHE A 277 -16.56 -3.60 -7.63
CA PHE A 277 -15.47 -4.35 -7.06
C PHE A 277 -14.73 -4.87 -8.29
N LYS A 278 -13.55 -4.29 -8.58
CA LYS A 278 -12.58 -5.04 -9.38
C LYS A 278 -12.54 -6.41 -8.72
N SER A 279 -12.86 -7.46 -9.47
CA SER A 279 -12.58 -8.84 -9.08
C SER A 279 -11.07 -9.05 -9.09
N LYS A 280 -10.35 -8.24 -8.33
CA LYS A 280 -9.44 -8.82 -7.38
C LYS A 280 -10.36 -9.17 -6.22
N LEU A 281 -10.97 -10.36 -6.29
CA LEU A 281 -11.15 -11.11 -5.05
C LEU A 281 -9.84 -10.96 -4.30
N ALA A 282 -9.98 -10.62 -3.02
CA ALA A 282 -8.92 -10.32 -2.07
C ALA A 282 -7.57 -10.82 -2.57
N ASP A 283 -6.55 -9.96 -2.53
CA ASP A 283 -5.19 -10.44 -2.35
C ASP A 283 -5.28 -11.51 -1.27
N SER A 284 -5.37 -12.76 -1.74
CA SER A 284 -5.65 -13.89 -0.90
C SER A 284 -4.50 -13.89 0.07
N SER A 285 -4.72 -14.22 1.33
CA SER A 285 -3.61 -14.38 2.29
C SER A 285 -2.54 -15.37 1.82
N LEU A 286 -2.75 -16.05 0.68
CA LEU A 286 -1.81 -16.91 -0.04
C LEU A 286 -1.00 -16.21 -1.13
N ASP A 287 -1.50 -15.09 -1.65
CA ASP A 287 -0.79 -14.19 -2.53
C ASP A 287 0.11 -13.34 -1.65
N ILE A 288 1.38 -13.75 -1.51
CA ILE A 288 2.41 -12.80 -1.10
C ILE A 288 2.60 -11.84 -2.29
N LYS A 289 1.61 -10.99 -2.54
CA LYS A 289 1.66 -9.89 -3.49
C LYS A 289 2.50 -8.80 -2.85
N LEU A 290 3.79 -8.91 -3.13
CA LEU A 290 4.82 -7.96 -2.79
C LEU A 290 4.92 -6.82 -3.79
N GLN A 291 3.78 -6.33 -4.26
CA GLN A 291 3.67 -5.10 -5.04
C GLN A 291 2.57 -4.23 -4.45
N SER A 292 3.03 -3.20 -3.73
CA SER A 292 2.45 -1.86 -3.62
C SER A 292 1.00 -1.71 -4.06
N ASP A 293 0.11 -1.66 -3.07
CA ASP A 293 -0.99 -0.69 -2.98
C ASP A 293 -1.61 -0.68 -1.56
N GLU A 294 -1.18 -1.55 -0.65
CA GLU A 294 -1.53 -1.49 0.77
C GLU A 294 -0.32 -1.13 1.63
N VAL A 295 -0.42 -0.02 2.37
CA VAL A 295 0.66 0.46 3.21
C VAL A 295 0.57 -0.21 4.58
N VAL A 296 1.36 -1.27 4.76
CA VAL A 296 1.51 -1.95 6.05
C VAL A 296 2.30 -1.05 6.99
N SER A 297 1.64 -0.53 8.04
CA SER A 297 2.34 0.09 9.15
C SER A 297 3.02 -0.99 10.01
N GLY A 298 4.04 -0.63 10.79
CA GLY A 298 4.86 -1.56 11.59
C GLY A 298 4.14 -2.39 12.67
N GLN A 299 2.81 -2.37 12.72
CA GLN A 299 1.95 -3.15 13.63
C GLN A 299 1.15 -4.27 12.95
N GLY A 300 1.29 -4.51 11.65
CA GLY A 300 0.73 -5.72 11.01
C GLY A 300 -0.77 -5.71 10.73
N THR A 301 -1.46 -4.58 10.85
CA THR A 301 -2.85 -4.42 10.40
C THR A 301 -2.93 -3.91 8.95
N VAL A 302 -3.76 -4.55 8.13
CA VAL A 302 -4.14 -4.08 6.78
C VAL A 302 -4.79 -2.71 6.88
N MET A 303 -4.05 -1.65 6.54
CA MET A 303 -4.56 -0.28 6.59
C MET A 303 -5.13 0.12 5.22
N THR A 304 -6.39 0.56 5.19
CA THR A 304 -6.90 1.33 4.05
C THR A 304 -6.08 2.61 3.89
N GLU A 305 -5.91 3.10 2.66
CA GLU A 305 -5.16 4.34 2.33
C GLU A 305 -5.55 5.55 3.21
N ASN A 306 -6.83 5.67 3.56
CA ASN A 306 -7.33 6.75 4.43
C ASN A 306 -6.81 6.62 5.87
N LEU A 307 -6.68 5.38 6.36
CA LEU A 307 -6.22 5.06 7.70
C LEU A 307 -4.69 5.20 7.79
N TYR A 308 -3.96 4.83 6.73
CA TYR A 308 -2.52 5.07 6.63
C TYR A 308 -2.19 6.56 6.69
N ARG A 309 -2.89 7.40 5.93
CA ARG A 309 -2.72 8.87 5.96
C ARG A 309 -2.94 9.45 7.36
N LEU A 310 -3.97 8.97 8.07
CA LEU A 310 -4.24 9.39 9.44
C LEU A 310 -3.12 8.96 10.39
N SER A 311 -2.73 7.68 10.37
CA SER A 311 -1.65 7.15 11.22
C SER A 311 -0.34 7.88 11.02
N LYS A 312 0.01 8.16 9.76
CA LYS A 312 1.24 8.89 9.42
C LYS A 312 1.21 10.33 9.93
N ALA A 313 0.08 11.02 9.77
CA ALA A 313 -0.09 12.38 10.28
C ALA A 313 0.03 12.43 11.82
N VAL A 314 -0.52 11.42 12.52
CA VAL A 314 -0.39 11.29 13.98
C VAL A 314 1.06 11.02 14.40
N GLU A 315 1.74 10.09 13.73
CA GLU A 315 3.14 9.75 14.00
C GLU A 315 4.08 10.95 13.78
N ASP A 316 3.87 11.68 12.68
CA ASP A 316 4.69 12.86 12.37
C ASP A 316 4.42 14.00 13.36
N PHE A 317 3.18 14.18 13.82
CA PHE A 317 2.87 15.11 14.89
C PHE A 317 3.54 14.71 16.23
N GLN A 318 3.43 13.44 16.65
CA GLN A 318 4.02 12.95 17.90
C GLN A 318 5.55 12.99 17.92
N SER A 319 6.18 12.80 16.76
CA SER A 319 7.64 12.86 16.61
C SER A 319 8.17 14.29 16.40
N GLY A 320 7.29 15.30 16.43
CA GLY A 320 7.66 16.70 16.21
C GLY A 320 8.05 17.04 14.77
N ARG A 321 7.83 16.12 13.82
CA ARG A 321 8.10 16.29 12.38
C ARG A 321 6.95 16.98 11.63
N GLY A 322 5.73 16.87 12.16
CA GLY A 322 4.50 17.44 11.61
C GLY A 322 3.94 18.56 12.49
N THR A 323 3.20 19.48 11.86
CA THR A 323 2.53 20.58 12.59
C THR A 323 1.13 20.19 13.02
N LYS A 324 0.61 20.90 14.04
CA LYS A 324 -0.78 20.74 14.50
C LYS A 324 -1.78 21.03 13.38
N GLU A 325 -1.47 22.01 12.55
CA GLU A 325 -2.30 22.43 11.41
C GLU A 325 -2.40 21.34 10.34
N ASN A 326 -1.29 20.61 10.08
CA ASN A 326 -1.29 19.48 9.15
C ASN A 326 -2.17 18.34 9.66
N LEU A 327 -2.05 17.99 10.95
CA LEU A 327 -2.88 16.96 11.57
C LEU A 327 -4.37 17.35 11.57
N ILE A 328 -4.70 18.62 11.83
CA ILE A 328 -6.08 19.14 11.73
C ILE A 328 -6.62 18.96 10.31
N ALA A 329 -5.85 19.34 9.28
CA ALA A 329 -6.29 19.23 7.89
C ALA A 329 -6.61 17.79 7.47
N ILE A 330 -5.79 16.82 7.91
CA ILE A 330 -6.00 15.40 7.64
C ILE A 330 -7.27 14.87 8.36
N VAL A 331 -7.50 15.27 9.61
CA VAL A 331 -8.71 14.88 10.35
C VAL A 331 -9.97 15.50 9.74
N GLU A 332 -9.94 16.77 9.32
CA GLU A 332 -11.06 17.41 8.62
C GLU A 332 -11.37 16.77 7.27
N TRP A 333 -10.32 16.38 6.53
CA TRP A 333 -10.47 15.63 5.29
C TRP A 333 -11.17 14.28 5.53
N LEU A 334 -10.73 13.53 6.55
CA LEU A 334 -11.34 12.26 6.91
C LEU A 334 -12.80 12.44 7.34
N GLU A 335 -13.10 13.48 8.12
CA GLU A 335 -14.46 13.83 8.51
C GLU A 335 -15.39 14.06 7.32
N LYS A 336 -14.94 14.80 6.30
CA LYS A 336 -15.71 15.02 5.07
C LYS A 336 -16.02 13.70 4.35
N LYS A 337 -15.06 12.76 4.33
CA LYS A 337 -15.25 11.42 3.74
C LYS A 337 -16.31 10.62 4.51
N ILE A 338 -16.20 10.56 5.84
CA ILE A 338 -17.15 9.82 6.69
C ILE A 338 -18.57 10.41 6.59
N ILE A 339 -18.72 11.74 6.59
CA ILE A 339 -20.02 12.40 6.41
C ILE A 339 -20.65 12.04 5.07
N THR A 340 -19.85 12.00 4.00
CA THR A 340 -20.31 11.64 2.66
C THR A 340 -20.76 10.18 2.63
N SER A 341 -19.96 9.28 3.18
CA SER A 341 -20.28 7.84 3.28
C SER A 341 -21.54 7.58 4.10
N LYS A 342 -21.74 8.29 5.23
CA LYS A 342 -22.96 8.21 6.03
C LYS A 342 -24.20 8.65 5.27
N LYS A 343 -24.14 9.79 4.57
CA LYS A 343 -25.26 10.26 3.72
C LYS A 343 -25.58 9.26 2.61
N GLN A 344 -24.57 8.65 2.00
CA GLN A 344 -24.76 7.60 1.00
C GLN A 344 -25.43 6.37 1.61
N PHE A 345 -24.98 5.91 2.77
CA PHE A 345 -25.54 4.76 3.47
C PHE A 345 -26.99 4.98 3.95
N GLU A 346 -27.30 6.14 4.54
CA GLU A 346 -28.67 6.50 4.94
C GLU A 346 -29.63 6.57 3.74
N ASN A 347 -29.16 7.09 2.62
CA ASN A 347 -29.92 7.09 1.38
C ASN A 347 -30.11 5.68 0.80
N GLN A 348 -29.19 4.75 1.06
CA GLN A 348 -29.34 3.33 0.71
C GLN A 348 -30.40 2.66 1.59
N LYS A 349 -30.40 2.90 2.91
CA LYS A 349 -31.42 2.39 3.85
C LYS A 349 -32.84 2.81 3.46
N LYS A 350 -33.04 4.09 3.12
CA LYS A 350 -34.37 4.63 2.75
C LYS A 350 -34.93 4.07 1.43
N LYS A 351 -34.07 3.50 0.59
CA LYS A 351 -34.42 2.98 -0.75
C LYS A 351 -34.54 1.46 -0.79
N LYS A 352 -34.53 0.78 0.37
CA LYS A 352 -34.63 -0.68 0.51
C LYS A 352 -35.99 -1.20 -0.04
N PRO A 353 -36.03 -2.19 -0.94
CA PRO A 353 -37.28 -2.76 -1.41
C PRO A 353 -37.97 -3.58 -0.31
N ALA A 354 -39.30 -3.62 -0.33
CA ALA A 354 -40.12 -4.23 0.71
C ALA A 354 -39.96 -5.77 0.83
N ASN A 355 -39.47 -6.44 -0.22
CA ASN A 355 -39.23 -7.89 -0.23
C ASN A 355 -37.77 -8.18 -0.55
N ILE A 356 -37.02 -8.59 0.48
CA ILE A 356 -35.66 -9.14 0.37
C ILE A 356 -35.79 -10.67 0.47
N PRO A 357 -35.13 -11.45 -0.40
CA PRO A 357 -35.12 -12.90 -0.30
C PRO A 357 -34.72 -13.35 1.11
N TRP A 358 -35.45 -14.31 1.68
CA TRP A 358 -35.25 -14.71 3.09
C TRP A 358 -33.81 -15.16 3.39
N LYS A 359 -33.15 -15.75 2.38
CA LYS A 359 -31.78 -16.29 2.43
C LYS A 359 -30.70 -15.21 2.56
N ASP A 360 -30.99 -13.98 2.12
CA ASP A 360 -30.03 -12.88 2.12
C ASP A 360 -30.37 -11.85 3.22
N LYS A 361 -31.49 -12.04 3.94
CA LYS A 361 -32.00 -11.08 4.91
C LYS A 361 -31.11 -10.93 6.14
N SER A 362 -30.70 -12.04 6.75
CA SER A 362 -29.80 -12.03 7.92
C SER A 362 -28.42 -11.46 7.57
N PHE A 363 -27.91 -11.80 6.39
CA PHE A 363 -26.65 -11.31 5.85
C PHE A 363 -26.64 -9.79 5.64
N ILE A 364 -27.69 -9.26 5.00
CA ILE A 364 -27.84 -7.82 4.76
C ILE A 364 -28.01 -7.05 6.08
N GLU A 365 -28.76 -7.59 7.05
CA GLU A 365 -28.93 -6.99 8.38
C GLU A 365 -27.60 -6.94 9.16
N GLU A 366 -26.77 -7.98 9.06
CA GLU A 366 -25.45 -8.02 9.70
C GLU A 366 -24.46 -7.02 9.06
N MET A 367 -24.44 -6.93 7.73
CA MET A 367 -23.66 -5.90 7.02
C MET A 367 -24.09 -4.48 7.38
N GLU A 368 -25.40 -4.20 7.40
CA GLU A 368 -25.92 -2.88 7.79
C GLU A 368 -25.48 -2.50 9.20
N LYS A 369 -25.55 -3.45 10.14
CA LYS A 369 -25.12 -3.25 11.53
C LYS A 369 -23.62 -2.95 11.62
N LEU A 370 -22.78 -3.64 10.85
CA LEU A 370 -21.34 -3.41 10.83
C LEU A 370 -20.97 -2.06 10.19
N ILE A 371 -21.65 -1.66 9.10
CA ILE A 371 -21.45 -0.34 8.48
C ILE A 371 -21.86 0.77 9.46
N GLU A 372 -23.02 0.65 10.12
CA GLU A 372 -23.46 1.64 11.11
C GLU A 372 -22.48 1.77 12.27
N LYS A 373 -22.02 0.63 12.79
CA LYS A 373 -21.06 0.60 13.88
C LYS A 373 -19.72 1.22 13.47
N GLY A 374 -19.20 0.86 12.30
CA GLY A 374 -17.95 1.43 11.77
C GLY A 374 -18.04 2.94 11.53
N ILE A 375 -19.11 3.43 10.91
CA ILE A 375 -19.32 4.87 10.70
C ILE A 375 -19.46 5.61 12.04
N SER A 376 -20.25 5.08 12.98
CA SER A 376 -20.43 5.70 14.30
C SER A 376 -19.14 5.76 15.11
N GLU A 377 -18.30 4.74 15.02
CA GLU A 377 -17.00 4.71 15.70
C GLU A 377 -16.02 5.71 15.05
N PHE A 378 -15.99 5.83 13.72
CA PHE A 378 -15.23 6.88 13.04
C PHE A 378 -15.68 8.30 13.42
N GLU A 379 -16.99 8.54 13.55
CA GLU A 379 -17.50 9.83 14.04
C GLU A 379 -17.06 10.10 15.50
N GLY A 380 -16.99 9.06 16.33
CA GLY A 380 -16.45 9.14 17.69
C GLY A 380 -14.95 9.49 17.68
N THR A 381 -14.17 8.81 16.86
CA THR A 381 -12.74 9.08 16.64
C THR A 381 -12.48 10.52 16.24
N ILE A 382 -13.25 11.06 15.28
CA ILE A 382 -13.11 12.46 14.84
C ILE A 382 -13.38 13.44 15.98
N LYS A 383 -14.36 13.15 16.85
CA LYS A 383 -14.62 13.96 18.04
C LYS A 383 -13.45 13.91 19.01
N ASP A 384 -12.87 12.74 19.24
CA ASP A 384 -11.73 12.57 20.14
C ASP A 384 -10.50 13.35 19.62
N PHE A 385 -10.23 13.34 18.30
CA PHE A 385 -9.20 14.19 17.68
C PHE A 385 -9.49 15.69 17.87
N LYS A 386 -10.75 16.12 17.73
CA LYS A 386 -11.13 17.53 17.97
C LYS A 386 -10.99 17.94 19.42
N VAL A 387 -11.29 17.06 20.37
CA VAL A 387 -11.04 17.31 21.80
C VAL A 387 -9.55 17.41 22.05
N PHE A 388 -8.74 16.53 21.47
CA PHE A 388 -7.28 16.62 21.51
C PHE A 388 -6.77 17.97 20.98
N PHE A 389 -7.28 18.45 19.84
CA PHE A 389 -6.89 19.75 19.29
C PHE A 389 -7.17 20.93 20.24
N ASN A 390 -8.16 20.81 21.11
CA ASN A 390 -8.52 21.85 22.07
C ASN A 390 -7.80 21.71 23.43
N THR A 391 -7.49 20.49 23.85
CA THR A 391 -6.99 20.18 25.20
C THR A 391 -5.49 19.91 25.25
N GLY A 392 -4.90 19.42 24.15
CA GLY A 392 -3.49 19.04 24.06
C GLY A 392 -3.14 17.75 24.82
N GLU A 393 -4.12 16.94 25.23
CA GLU A 393 -3.88 15.70 25.96
C GLU A 393 -3.45 14.56 25.02
N ASP A 394 -2.15 14.25 24.97
CA ASP A 394 -1.57 13.23 24.07
C ASP A 394 -2.18 11.82 24.21
N VAL A 395 -2.75 11.51 25.38
CA VAL A 395 -3.47 10.24 25.63
C VAL A 395 -4.69 10.11 24.71
N LEU A 396 -5.38 11.21 24.42
CA LEU A 396 -6.54 11.23 23.52
C LEU A 396 -6.15 10.96 22.07
N LEU A 397 -4.94 11.37 21.66
CA LEU A 397 -4.44 11.16 20.31
C LEU A 397 -4.22 9.66 20.02
N LYS A 398 -3.64 8.94 20.98
CA LYS A 398 -3.42 7.50 20.87
C LYS A 398 -4.74 6.72 20.90
N ILE A 399 -5.65 7.07 21.80
CA ILE A 399 -6.99 6.45 21.90
C ILE A 399 -7.79 6.68 20.62
N ALA A 400 -7.74 7.89 20.06
CA ALA A 400 -8.43 8.21 18.81
C ALA A 400 -7.90 7.38 17.64
N LEU A 401 -6.58 7.20 17.55
CA LEU A 401 -5.97 6.39 16.50
C LEU A 401 -6.37 4.91 16.62
N GLU A 402 -6.31 4.32 17.81
CA GLU A 402 -6.73 2.93 18.05
C GLU A 402 -8.21 2.71 17.66
N LYS A 403 -9.09 3.65 18.04
CA LYS A 403 -10.50 3.60 17.62
C LYS A 403 -10.68 3.75 16.10
N ALA A 404 -9.84 4.53 15.43
CA ALA A 404 -9.85 4.68 13.98
C ALA A 404 -9.56 3.33 13.29
N VAL A 405 -8.57 2.61 13.80
CA VAL A 405 -8.18 1.29 13.28
C VAL A 405 -9.32 0.29 13.46
N ASP A 406 -9.87 0.21 14.67
CA ASP A 406 -11.00 -0.65 14.99
C ASP A 406 -12.23 -0.37 14.11
N ALA A 407 -12.49 0.89 13.79
CA ALA A 407 -13.57 1.31 12.91
C ALA A 407 -13.30 0.90 11.45
N GLY A 408 -12.05 1.05 11.00
CA GLY A 408 -11.58 0.60 9.69
C GLY A 408 -11.77 -0.90 9.48
N ASP A 409 -11.39 -1.70 10.46
CA ASP A 409 -11.53 -3.17 10.43
C ASP A 409 -12.98 -3.63 10.26
N LYS A 410 -13.94 -2.92 10.88
CA LYS A 410 -15.37 -3.25 10.76
C LYS A 410 -15.88 -2.98 9.34
N LEU A 411 -15.43 -1.91 8.70
CA LEU A 411 -15.78 -1.61 7.31
C LEU A 411 -15.10 -2.57 6.33
N TYR A 412 -13.86 -2.99 6.61
CA TYR A 412 -13.17 -4.01 5.84
C TYR A 412 -13.86 -5.38 5.94
N LYS A 413 -14.31 -5.78 7.13
CA LYS A 413 -15.10 -7.01 7.33
C LYS A 413 -16.37 -7.04 6.49
N VAL A 414 -17.03 -5.89 6.30
CA VAL A 414 -18.21 -5.79 5.43
C VAL A 414 -17.85 -6.10 3.98
N GLN A 415 -16.70 -5.62 3.49
CA GLN A 415 -16.20 -5.93 2.15
C GLN A 415 -15.92 -7.43 1.98
N MET A 416 -15.32 -8.08 2.98
CA MET A 416 -15.05 -9.52 2.96
C MET A 416 -16.32 -10.37 3.01
N MET A 417 -17.25 -10.03 3.91
CA MET A 417 -18.56 -10.68 4.01
C MET A 417 -19.31 -10.64 2.68
N PHE A 418 -19.25 -9.48 2.02
CA PHE A 418 -19.86 -9.23 0.74
C PHE A 418 -19.32 -10.14 -0.38
N GLN A 419 -18.00 -10.25 -0.49
CA GLN A 419 -17.35 -11.14 -1.45
C GLN A 419 -17.70 -12.62 -1.18
N SER A 420 -17.66 -13.04 0.09
CA SER A 420 -18.00 -14.40 0.49
C SER A 420 -19.45 -14.78 0.16
N HIS A 421 -20.40 -13.86 0.32
CA HIS A 421 -21.80 -14.11 0.00
C HIS A 421 -22.07 -14.19 -1.51
N GLN A 422 -21.34 -13.42 -2.32
CA GLN A 422 -21.39 -13.56 -3.78
C GLN A 422 -20.89 -14.93 -4.24
N ASN A 423 -19.86 -15.47 -3.57
CA ASN A 423 -19.31 -16.79 -3.87
C ASN A 423 -20.20 -17.96 -3.39
N SER A 424 -21.06 -17.73 -2.39
CA SER A 424 -21.94 -18.75 -1.79
C SER A 424 -23.30 -18.92 -2.48
N ASN A 425 -23.66 -18.01 -3.39
CA ASN A 425 -24.90 -18.04 -4.18
C ASN A 425 -24.72 -18.57 -5.61
N LYS A 426 -23.53 -19.14 -5.91
CA LYS A 426 -23.32 -20.11 -6.99
C LYS A 426 -23.96 -21.43 -6.59
#